data_AF-A0A961RUF6-F1
#
_entry.id   AF-A0A961RUF6-F1
#
_cell.length_a   1.000
_cell.length_b   1.000
_cell.length_c   1.000
_cell.angle_alpha   90.00
_cell.angle_beta   90.00
_cell.angle_gamma   90.00
#
_symmetry.space_group_name_H-M   'P 1'
#
loop_
_entity.id
_entity.type
_entity.pdbx_description
1 polymer ?
#
loop_
_entity_poly.entity_id
_entity_poly.type
_entity_poly.pdbx_seq_one_letter_code
_entity_poly.pdbx_strand_id
1 'polypeptide(L)'
;MASRILDHMVTFRTWPFGAIGLNFPGSGEFSAVQLEQEQKLFEWVKQNVFSVEARSRLSGHDSLLDAARSALKNGGEEVAELRRLLIRPEGRRPAFSRIRSSDFNTFLFRFFSSAPFTTAALVLLGLSIAIPVLVAVFGSWSGVLPAFVDSWMVPLLLLAIGVAGFVWVLRRHETIIDQPDDRFASPEHMARILAGEDLEGYAQNHLTSVSQMKPGNFRLMTMALAMYIIRRMAEIWFKPGFVTDFATIHFAKWFRLPGTRKLIFQTNYDGSWESYLEDFITMVHGGQTMAWNNGVGFPRTNWFFLDGARDGDRFKRWVRRQQVENLFWYSRFPQLTLQQKQVNALVRDGLARARTASEKEGWEALFGSTQKAATSLETGEIQNLLFGGLGGHPCAELTAIAFGPGDRRKVGEWLQHLLANRLDTETASPMEETPARARATGIAFGEAYPAAPVRFVAFSSSGLQYLGIADDGEAQGLASFPSSFQMGMARRGRILG
;
A
#
# COMPACT_ATOMS: atom_id res chain seq x y z
N MET A 1 -1.83 -40.50 5.13
CA MET A 1 -1.47 -39.06 5.08
C MET A 1 -2.56 -38.18 5.68
N ALA A 2 -3.83 -38.32 5.28
CA ALA A 2 -4.95 -37.54 5.83
C ALA A 2 -5.13 -37.69 7.35
N SER A 3 -5.04 -38.90 7.93
CA SER A 3 -5.14 -39.10 9.40
C SER A 3 -4.04 -38.36 10.17
N ARG A 4 -2.78 -38.48 9.75
CA ARG A 4 -1.66 -37.73 10.34
C ARG A 4 -1.85 -36.21 10.27
N ILE A 5 -2.42 -35.69 9.18
CA ILE A 5 -2.70 -34.25 9.04
C ILE A 5 -3.80 -33.83 10.03
N LEU A 6 -4.86 -34.64 10.19
CA LEU A 6 -5.92 -34.37 11.15
C LEU A 6 -5.42 -34.41 12.59
N ASP A 7 -4.54 -35.36 12.92
CA ASP A 7 -3.94 -35.49 14.26
C ASP A 7 -3.05 -34.29 14.64
N HIS A 8 -2.56 -33.55 13.64
CA HIS A 8 -1.72 -32.36 13.82
C HIS A 8 -2.45 -31.07 13.45
N MET A 9 -3.78 -31.13 13.29
CA MET A 9 -4.58 -29.97 12.94
C MET A 9 -4.78 -29.06 14.16
N VAL A 10 -4.28 -27.83 14.06
CA VAL A 10 -4.44 -26.83 15.12
C VAL A 10 -5.85 -26.24 15.05
N THR A 11 -6.67 -26.49 16.06
CA THR A 11 -8.01 -25.89 16.16
C THR A 11 -7.94 -24.48 16.75
N PHE A 12 -8.28 -23.48 15.94
CA PHE A 12 -8.34 -22.08 16.37
C PHE A 12 -9.70 -21.78 17.01
N ARG A 13 -9.76 -21.65 18.34
CA ARG A 13 -10.92 -21.08 19.04
C ARG A 13 -10.71 -19.58 19.18
N THR A 14 -11.67 -18.75 18.80
CA THR A 14 -11.53 -17.28 18.81
C THR A 14 -11.97 -16.64 20.12
N TRP A 15 -12.92 -17.25 20.84
CA TRP A 15 -13.52 -16.69 22.05
C TRP A 15 -12.85 -17.14 23.36
N PRO A 16 -12.81 -16.30 24.42
CA PRO A 16 -13.07 -14.86 24.40
C PRO A 16 -11.85 -14.07 23.88
N PHE A 17 -10.64 -14.62 24.02
CA PHE A 17 -9.36 -14.05 23.58
C PHE A 17 -8.44 -15.15 23.08
N GLY A 18 -8.97 -16.02 22.21
CA GLY A 18 -8.39 -17.32 21.91
C GLY A 18 -7.15 -17.26 21.00
N ALA A 19 -7.17 -17.98 19.90
CA ALA A 19 -6.07 -18.14 18.98
C ALA A 19 -5.95 -16.98 17.96
N ILE A 20 -6.89 -16.02 18.01
CA ILE A 20 -6.92 -14.74 17.28
C ILE A 20 -6.37 -14.89 15.84
N GLY A 21 -7.18 -15.43 14.92
CA GLY A 21 -6.82 -15.58 13.52
C GLY A 21 -7.29 -14.39 12.69
N LEU A 22 -6.37 -13.55 12.22
CA LEU A 22 -6.66 -12.52 11.22
C LEU A 22 -6.08 -12.97 9.88
N ASN A 23 -6.89 -13.02 8.84
CA ASN A 23 -6.44 -13.24 7.47
C ASN A 23 -6.64 -11.96 6.66
N PHE A 24 -5.65 -11.62 5.86
CA PHE A 24 -5.72 -10.59 4.83
C PHE A 24 -5.56 -11.26 3.45
N PRO A 25 -6.65 -11.44 2.69
CA PRO A 25 -6.63 -12.11 1.40
C PRO A 25 -6.41 -11.10 0.26
N GLY A 26 -5.17 -10.68 0.05
CA GLY A 26 -4.86 -9.67 -0.96
C GLY A 26 -5.21 -10.07 -2.40
N SER A 27 -5.02 -11.35 -2.75
CA SER A 27 -5.42 -11.93 -4.02
C SER A 27 -6.73 -12.75 -3.95
N GLY A 28 -7.57 -12.54 -2.92
CA GLY A 28 -8.72 -13.41 -2.64
C GLY A 28 -9.82 -13.45 -3.71
N GLU A 29 -9.83 -12.48 -4.64
CA GLU A 29 -10.81 -12.41 -5.73
C GLU A 29 -10.43 -13.27 -6.95
N PHE A 30 -9.19 -13.76 -7.01
CA PHE A 30 -8.66 -14.44 -8.20
C PHE A 30 -8.56 -15.94 -7.99
N SER A 31 -9.16 -16.73 -8.89
CA SER A 31 -8.85 -18.16 -8.99
C SER A 31 -7.58 -18.37 -9.81
N ALA A 32 -6.88 -19.50 -9.61
CA ALA A 32 -5.70 -19.82 -10.39
C ALA A 32 -6.00 -19.88 -11.90
N VAL A 33 -7.13 -20.47 -12.28
CA VAL A 33 -7.56 -20.54 -13.70
C VAL A 33 -7.79 -19.14 -14.26
N GLN A 34 -8.44 -18.26 -13.49
CA GLN A 34 -8.67 -16.88 -13.92
C GLN A 34 -7.35 -16.14 -14.13
N LEU A 35 -6.39 -16.25 -13.22
CA LEU A 35 -5.08 -15.59 -13.36
C LEU A 35 -4.33 -16.05 -14.61
N GLU A 36 -4.36 -17.36 -14.89
CA GLU A 36 -3.72 -17.91 -16.08
C GLU A 36 -4.36 -17.37 -17.37
N GLN A 37 -5.68 -17.34 -17.42
CA GLN A 37 -6.44 -16.84 -18.57
C GLN A 37 -6.27 -15.33 -18.77
N GLU A 38 -6.28 -14.55 -17.69
CA GLU A 38 -6.09 -13.10 -17.73
C GLU A 38 -4.65 -12.73 -18.13
N GLN A 39 -3.64 -13.50 -17.69
CA GLN A 39 -2.27 -13.33 -18.15
C GLN A 39 -2.13 -13.60 -19.65
N LYS A 40 -2.71 -14.70 -20.16
CA LYS A 40 -2.71 -15.01 -21.60
C LYS A 40 -3.38 -13.90 -22.41
N LEU A 41 -4.52 -13.38 -21.93
CA LEU A 41 -5.20 -12.25 -22.56
C LEU A 41 -4.33 -10.99 -22.59
N PHE A 42 -3.71 -10.64 -21.46
CA PHE A 42 -2.85 -9.47 -21.35
C PHE A 42 -1.69 -9.51 -22.34
N GLU A 43 -0.95 -10.63 -22.37
CA GLU A 43 0.19 -10.81 -23.29
C GLU A 43 -0.26 -10.77 -24.76
N TRP A 44 -1.39 -11.41 -25.08
CA TRP A 44 -1.94 -11.39 -26.43
C TRP A 44 -2.27 -9.95 -26.88
N VAL A 45 -2.93 -9.16 -26.03
CA VAL A 45 -3.26 -7.76 -26.35
C VAL A 45 -2.00 -6.93 -26.52
N LYS A 46 -1.04 -7.08 -25.59
CA LYS A 46 0.24 -6.37 -25.64
C LYS A 46 1.00 -6.63 -26.94
N GLN A 47 1.05 -7.89 -27.39
CA GLN A 47 1.75 -8.28 -28.62
C GLN A 47 1.02 -7.81 -29.90
N ASN A 48 -0.31 -7.92 -29.94
CA ASN A 48 -1.08 -7.71 -31.17
C ASN A 48 -1.58 -6.26 -31.36
N VAL A 49 -1.68 -5.47 -30.29
CA VAL A 49 -2.30 -4.14 -30.33
C VAL A 49 -1.29 -3.05 -30.00
N PHE A 50 -0.33 -3.33 -29.11
CA PHE A 50 0.66 -2.34 -28.65
C PHE A 50 2.02 -2.45 -29.34
N SER A 51 2.19 -3.37 -30.29
CA SER A 51 3.42 -3.44 -31.11
C SER A 51 3.52 -2.26 -32.08
N VAL A 52 4.75 -1.86 -32.39
CA VAL A 52 5.06 -0.71 -33.26
C VAL A 52 4.39 -0.82 -34.63
N GLU A 53 4.33 -2.04 -35.18
CA GLU A 53 3.68 -2.33 -36.48
C GLU A 53 2.14 -2.27 -36.42
N ALA A 54 1.54 -2.54 -35.27
CA ALA A 54 0.10 -2.39 -35.05
C ALA A 54 -0.29 -0.91 -34.96
N ARG A 55 0.54 -0.09 -34.29
CA ARG A 55 0.39 1.38 -34.18
C ARG A 55 0.40 2.09 -35.52
N SER A 56 1.18 1.64 -36.49
CA SER A 56 1.17 2.23 -37.85
C SER A 56 -0.08 1.90 -38.68
N ARG A 57 -0.83 0.83 -38.33
CA ARG A 57 -2.08 0.43 -39.02
C ARG A 57 -3.33 1.08 -38.43
N LEU A 58 -3.19 1.79 -37.31
CA LEU A 58 -4.29 2.39 -36.55
C LEU A 58 -4.85 3.69 -37.15
N SER A 59 -4.43 4.08 -38.35
CA SER A 59 -4.91 5.27 -39.07
C SER A 59 -6.42 5.30 -39.39
N GLY A 60 -7.20 4.32 -38.90
CA GLY A 60 -8.66 4.24 -39.04
C GLY A 60 -9.43 3.77 -37.81
N HIS A 61 -8.82 3.65 -36.62
CA HIS A 61 -9.53 3.34 -35.36
C HIS A 61 -9.39 4.49 -34.36
N ASP A 62 -10.52 4.94 -33.79
CA ASP A 62 -10.55 6.04 -32.81
C ASP A 62 -9.89 5.68 -31.45
N SER A 63 -9.62 4.40 -31.15
CA SER A 63 -8.90 3.97 -29.93
C SER A 63 -8.22 2.59 -30.05
N LEU A 64 -7.17 2.33 -29.26
CA LEU A 64 -6.49 1.02 -29.18
C LEU A 64 -7.41 -0.07 -28.64
N LEU A 65 -8.35 0.30 -27.75
CA LEU A 65 -9.36 -0.62 -27.22
C LEU A 65 -10.23 -1.18 -28.35
N ASP A 66 -10.66 -0.33 -29.29
CA ASP A 66 -11.53 -0.76 -30.39
C ASP A 66 -10.78 -1.66 -31.37
N ALA A 67 -9.49 -1.40 -31.61
CA ALA A 67 -8.63 -2.29 -32.37
C ALA A 67 -8.46 -3.65 -31.70
N ALA A 68 -8.24 -3.69 -30.38
CA ALA A 68 -8.17 -4.93 -29.60
C ALA A 68 -9.48 -5.73 -29.70
N ARG A 69 -10.63 -5.07 -29.57
CA ARG A 69 -11.95 -5.71 -29.72
C ARG A 69 -12.17 -6.25 -31.13
N SER A 70 -11.79 -5.48 -32.16
CA SER A 70 -11.90 -5.89 -33.56
C SER A 70 -11.04 -7.13 -33.83
N ALA A 71 -9.79 -7.13 -33.36
CA ALA A 71 -8.87 -8.25 -33.49
C ALA A 71 -9.38 -9.51 -32.77
N LEU A 72 -9.93 -9.36 -31.55
CA LEU A 72 -10.54 -10.48 -30.82
C LEU A 72 -11.79 -11.01 -31.55
N LYS A 73 -12.64 -10.13 -32.09
CA LYS A 73 -13.87 -10.50 -32.79
C LYS A 73 -13.58 -11.26 -34.08
N ASN A 74 -12.60 -10.79 -34.85
CA ASN A 74 -12.27 -11.31 -36.18
C ASN A 74 -11.22 -12.43 -36.16
N GLY A 75 -10.58 -12.68 -35.02
CA GLY A 75 -9.60 -13.76 -34.87
C GLY A 75 -10.24 -15.16 -34.91
N GLY A 76 -9.41 -16.14 -35.30
CA GLY A 76 -9.81 -17.54 -35.46
C GLY A 76 -10.04 -18.29 -34.14
N GLU A 77 -9.90 -19.62 -34.17
CA GLU A 77 -10.08 -20.46 -32.97
C GLU A 77 -9.07 -20.16 -31.86
N GLU A 78 -7.86 -19.69 -32.20
CA GLU A 78 -6.80 -19.37 -31.24
C GLU A 78 -7.22 -18.34 -30.18
N VAL A 79 -8.08 -17.37 -30.55
CA VAL A 79 -8.61 -16.35 -29.62
C VAL A 79 -10.01 -16.68 -29.10
N ALA A 80 -10.58 -17.85 -29.43
CA ALA A 80 -11.92 -18.23 -29.00
C ALA A 80 -12.02 -18.35 -27.47
N GLU A 81 -10.99 -18.89 -26.81
CA GLU A 81 -10.93 -18.95 -25.35
C GLU A 81 -10.85 -17.54 -24.74
N LEU A 82 -10.02 -16.66 -25.30
CA LEU A 82 -9.88 -15.26 -24.86
C LEU A 82 -11.18 -14.48 -25.00
N ARG A 83 -11.92 -14.68 -26.10
CA ARG A 83 -13.25 -14.08 -26.31
C ARG A 83 -14.25 -14.48 -25.24
N ARG A 84 -14.25 -15.74 -24.79
CA ARG A 84 -15.17 -16.21 -23.74
C ARG A 84 -14.97 -15.47 -22.42
N LEU A 85 -13.75 -15.01 -22.13
CA LEU A 85 -13.46 -14.22 -20.92
C LEU A 85 -14.15 -12.86 -20.89
N LEU A 86 -14.56 -12.35 -22.05
CA LEU A 86 -15.23 -11.05 -22.18
C LEU A 86 -16.73 -11.11 -21.84
N ILE A 87 -17.31 -12.31 -21.75
CA ILE A 87 -18.72 -12.49 -21.39
C ILE A 87 -18.86 -12.33 -19.87
N ARG A 88 -19.28 -11.14 -19.42
CA ARG A 88 -19.42 -10.80 -17.99
C ARG A 88 -20.80 -10.18 -17.70
N PRO A 89 -21.46 -10.55 -16.58
CA PRO A 89 -22.64 -9.85 -16.11
C PRO A 89 -22.33 -8.37 -15.82
N GLU A 90 -23.19 -7.45 -16.25
CA GLU A 90 -22.98 -5.99 -16.13
C GLU A 90 -22.67 -5.54 -14.69
N GLY A 91 -23.28 -6.17 -13.67
CA GLY A 91 -23.11 -5.80 -12.27
C GLY A 91 -21.82 -6.27 -11.58
N ARG A 92 -20.99 -7.12 -12.21
CA ARG A 92 -19.85 -7.78 -11.54
C ARG A 92 -18.50 -7.19 -11.97
N ARG A 93 -18.20 -5.97 -11.50
CA ARG A 93 -16.86 -5.35 -11.57
C ARG A 93 -15.90 -5.98 -10.55
N PRO A 94 -14.56 -5.96 -10.80
CA PRO A 94 -13.59 -6.35 -9.77
C PRO A 94 -13.80 -5.53 -8.50
N ALA A 95 -13.81 -6.14 -7.31
CA ALA A 95 -14.18 -5.40 -6.11
C ALA A 95 -13.07 -4.42 -5.69
N PHE A 96 -11.81 -4.75 -6.00
CA PHE A 96 -10.66 -3.87 -5.84
C PHE A 96 -10.70 -2.61 -6.72
N SER A 97 -11.44 -2.63 -7.84
CA SER A 97 -11.59 -1.47 -8.72
C SER A 97 -12.62 -0.45 -8.22
N ARG A 98 -13.38 -0.79 -7.17
CA ARG A 98 -14.33 0.14 -6.56
C ARG A 98 -13.57 1.10 -5.67
N ILE A 99 -13.63 2.38 -5.98
CA ILE A 99 -13.15 3.43 -5.08
C ILE A 99 -14.02 3.39 -3.83
N ARG A 100 -13.47 2.84 -2.75
CA ARG A 100 -14.04 2.90 -1.42
C ARG A 100 -13.06 3.65 -0.53
N SER A 101 -12.82 4.92 -0.83
CA SER A 101 -12.14 5.80 0.11
C SER A 101 -13.14 6.15 1.20
N SER A 102 -13.26 5.27 2.19
CA SER A 102 -13.89 5.65 3.46
C SER A 102 -12.93 6.63 4.14
N ASP A 103 -13.39 7.83 4.49
CA ASP A 103 -12.61 8.67 5.38
C ASP A 103 -12.57 8.06 6.79
N PHE A 104 -11.64 8.54 7.62
CA PHE A 104 -11.50 8.03 8.99
C PHE A 104 -12.79 8.19 9.81
N ASN A 105 -13.57 9.24 9.55
CA ASN A 105 -14.85 9.45 10.23
C ASN A 105 -15.89 8.39 9.85
N THR A 106 -15.98 8.01 8.57
CA THR A 106 -16.83 6.89 8.12
C THR A 106 -16.40 5.59 8.77
N PHE A 107 -15.09 5.36 8.92
CA PHE A 107 -14.59 4.22 9.68
C PHE A 107 -15.07 4.25 11.13
N LEU A 108 -14.87 5.35 11.86
CA LEU A 108 -15.31 5.49 13.27
C LEU A 108 -16.81 5.27 13.40
N PHE A 109 -17.62 5.92 12.56
CA PHE A 109 -19.06 5.74 12.55
C PHE A 109 -19.44 4.27 12.37
N ARG A 110 -18.93 3.59 11.33
CA ARG A 110 -19.24 2.17 11.08
C ARG A 110 -18.66 1.21 12.12
N PHE A 111 -17.56 1.60 12.77
CA PHE A 111 -16.98 0.84 13.87
C PHE A 111 -17.92 0.86 15.09
N PHE A 112 -18.34 2.06 15.52
CA PHE A 112 -19.25 2.24 16.65
C PHE A 112 -20.72 1.90 16.33
N SER A 113 -21.11 1.83 15.06
CA SER A 113 -22.41 1.30 14.63
C SER A 113 -22.43 -0.22 14.43
N SER A 114 -21.36 -0.93 14.80
CA SER A 114 -21.36 -2.40 14.71
C SER A 114 -22.24 -3.04 15.79
N ALA A 115 -22.73 -4.26 15.50
CA ALA A 115 -23.63 -5.03 16.36
C ALA A 115 -23.30 -5.00 17.87
N PRO A 116 -22.05 -5.22 18.34
CA PRO A 116 -21.79 -5.22 19.78
C PRO A 116 -22.07 -3.86 20.43
N PHE A 117 -21.72 -2.75 19.77
CA PHE A 117 -21.94 -1.41 20.31
C PHE A 117 -23.40 -0.99 20.21
N THR A 118 -24.08 -1.31 19.10
CA THR A 118 -25.51 -1.01 18.96
C THR A 118 -26.35 -1.84 19.93
N THR A 119 -26.04 -3.12 20.13
CA THR A 119 -26.68 -3.94 21.16
C THR A 119 -26.43 -3.39 22.56
N ALA A 120 -25.19 -3.01 22.90
CA ALA A 120 -24.90 -2.40 24.20
C ALA A 120 -25.68 -1.09 24.40
N ALA A 121 -25.76 -0.23 23.38
CA ALA A 121 -26.52 1.01 23.43
C ALA A 121 -28.03 0.77 23.60
N LEU A 122 -28.59 -0.21 22.89
CA LEU A 122 -30.01 -0.59 23.03
C LEU A 122 -30.31 -1.19 24.40
N VAL A 123 -29.39 -1.99 24.98
CA VAL A 123 -29.53 -2.52 26.33
C VAL A 123 -29.50 -1.39 27.36
N LEU A 124 -28.55 -0.45 27.26
CA LEU A 124 -28.50 0.71 28.14
C LEU A 124 -29.75 1.58 28.02
N LEU A 125 -30.23 1.83 26.80
CA LEU A 125 -31.48 2.53 26.55
C LEU A 125 -32.68 1.79 27.17
N GLY A 126 -32.79 0.47 26.98
CA GLY A 126 -33.85 -0.34 27.57
C GLY A 126 -33.84 -0.31 29.10
N LEU A 127 -32.66 -0.46 29.71
CA LEU A 127 -32.48 -0.36 31.17
C LEU A 127 -32.87 1.03 31.68
N SER A 128 -32.54 2.08 30.93
CA SER A 128 -32.86 3.44 31.34
C SER A 128 -34.34 3.80 31.32
N ILE A 129 -35.14 3.05 30.59
CA ILE A 129 -36.59 3.21 30.56
C ILE A 129 -37.22 2.25 31.57
N ALA A 130 -36.77 0.99 31.60
CA ALA A 130 -37.33 -0.03 32.48
C ALA A 130 -37.12 0.27 33.97
N ILE A 131 -35.94 0.74 34.37
CA ILE A 131 -35.61 1.00 35.78
C ILE A 131 -36.52 2.11 36.35
N PRO A 132 -36.67 3.30 35.72
CA PRO A 132 -37.59 4.32 36.23
C PRO A 132 -39.05 3.90 36.24
N VAL A 133 -39.49 3.13 35.23
CA VAL A 133 -40.86 2.59 35.19
C VAL A 133 -41.12 1.64 36.37
N LEU A 134 -40.17 0.74 36.66
CA LEU A 134 -40.28 -0.14 37.83
C LEU A 134 -40.32 0.64 39.14
N VAL A 135 -39.53 1.71 39.26
CA VAL A 135 -39.57 2.61 40.44
C VAL A 135 -40.89 3.37 40.53
N ALA A 136 -41.49 3.79 39.42
CA ALA A 136 -42.81 4.42 39.41
C ALA A 136 -43.94 3.46 39.82
N VAL A 137 -43.86 2.19 39.40
CA VAL A 137 -44.90 1.17 39.64
C VAL A 137 -44.81 0.58 41.05
N PHE A 138 -43.60 0.27 41.52
CA PHE A 138 -43.38 -0.46 42.77
C PHE A 138 -42.77 0.39 43.90
N GLY A 139 -42.38 1.64 43.61
CA GLY A 139 -41.69 2.53 44.54
C GLY A 139 -42.38 3.89 44.67
N SER A 140 -41.59 4.95 44.81
CA SER A 140 -42.09 6.32 44.92
C SER A 140 -41.86 7.11 43.62
N TRP A 141 -42.81 7.98 43.27
CA TRP A 141 -42.68 8.90 42.14
C TRP A 141 -41.48 9.85 42.28
N SER A 142 -41.07 10.19 43.51
CA SER A 142 -39.86 10.98 43.78
C SER A 142 -38.56 10.23 43.41
N GLY A 143 -38.59 8.91 43.34
CA GLY A 143 -37.44 8.07 42.97
C GLY A 143 -37.23 7.91 41.47
N VAL A 144 -38.21 8.30 40.63
CA VAL A 144 -38.18 8.10 39.18
C VAL A 144 -37.04 8.88 38.51
N LEU A 145 -36.88 10.16 38.87
CA LEU A 145 -35.83 11.01 38.28
C LEU A 145 -34.42 10.56 38.71
N PRO A 146 -34.12 10.28 39.99
CA PRO A 146 -32.84 9.67 40.40
C PRO A 146 -32.57 8.35 39.69
N ALA A 147 -33.56 7.46 39.61
CA ALA A 147 -33.42 6.17 38.95
C ALA A 147 -33.09 6.30 37.45
N PHE A 148 -33.68 7.29 36.77
CA PHE A 148 -33.36 7.59 35.38
C PHE A 148 -31.92 8.10 35.23
N VAL A 149 -31.51 9.05 36.07
CA VAL A 149 -30.13 9.58 36.04
C VAL A 149 -29.11 8.49 36.32
N ASP A 150 -29.31 7.71 37.39
CA ASP A 150 -28.40 6.64 37.81
C ASP A 150 -28.27 5.54 36.75
N SER A 151 -29.35 5.23 36.03
CA SER A 151 -29.36 4.19 34.98
C SER A 151 -28.37 4.43 33.84
N TRP A 152 -28.02 5.69 33.54
CA TRP A 152 -26.97 6.03 32.58
C TRP A 152 -25.68 6.44 33.27
N MET A 153 -25.77 7.20 34.37
CA MET A 153 -24.61 7.78 35.04
C MET A 153 -23.71 6.71 35.66
N VAL A 154 -24.29 5.66 36.27
CA VAL A 154 -23.49 4.58 36.87
C VAL A 154 -22.72 3.78 35.81
N PRO A 155 -23.34 3.29 34.71
CA PRO A 155 -22.59 2.64 33.63
C PRO A 155 -21.53 3.54 33.00
N LEU A 156 -21.83 4.83 32.79
CA LEU A 156 -20.86 5.78 32.25
C LEU A 156 -19.67 6.00 33.18
N LEU A 157 -19.91 6.11 34.49
CA LEU A 157 -18.85 6.24 35.49
C LEU A 157 -18.00 4.97 35.57
N LEU A 158 -18.63 3.78 35.57
CA LEU A 158 -17.92 2.51 35.57
C LEU A 158 -17.09 2.33 34.29
N LEU A 159 -17.63 2.72 33.14
CA LEU A 159 -16.89 2.75 31.87
C LEU A 159 -15.71 3.72 31.94
N ALA A 160 -15.90 4.94 32.46
CA ALA A 160 -14.84 5.93 32.61
C ALA A 160 -13.72 5.44 33.53
N ILE A 161 -14.06 4.82 34.67
CA ILE A 161 -13.10 4.19 35.60
C ILE A 161 -12.37 3.04 34.91
N GLY A 162 -13.08 2.17 34.18
CA GLY A 162 -12.50 1.06 33.44
C GLY A 162 -11.52 1.53 32.36
N VAL A 163 -11.88 2.56 31.59
CA VAL A 163 -11.02 3.19 30.58
C VAL A 163 -9.81 3.86 31.23
N ALA A 164 -10.00 4.62 32.31
CA ALA A 164 -8.89 5.25 33.03
C ALA A 164 -7.91 4.21 33.59
N GLY A 165 -8.43 3.12 34.18
CA GLY A 165 -7.63 1.99 34.64
C GLY A 165 -6.88 1.30 33.51
N PHE A 166 -7.55 1.04 32.38
CA PHE A 166 -6.93 0.46 31.19
C PHE A 166 -5.80 1.35 30.66
N VAL A 167 -6.03 2.66 30.51
CA VAL A 167 -5.04 3.64 30.06
C VAL A 167 -3.88 3.70 31.05
N TRP A 168 -4.14 3.70 32.36
CA TRP A 168 -3.09 3.70 33.38
C TRP A 168 -2.20 2.44 33.27
N VAL A 169 -2.80 1.25 33.15
CA VAL A 169 -2.05 -0.01 32.97
C VAL A 169 -1.25 0.01 31.66
N LEU A 170 -1.87 0.46 30.56
CA LEU A 170 -1.21 0.62 29.25
C LEU A 170 0.00 1.54 29.37
N ARG A 171 -0.17 2.74 29.93
CA ARG A 171 0.90 3.73 30.08
C ARG A 171 2.00 3.22 30.98
N ARG A 172 1.68 2.58 32.11
CA ARG A 172 2.68 1.94 32.98
C ARG A 172 3.51 0.91 32.22
N HIS A 173 2.86 0.11 31.38
CA HIS A 173 3.54 -0.86 30.54
C HIS A 173 4.47 -0.21 29.52
N GLU A 174 3.99 0.80 28.79
CA GLU A 174 4.74 1.51 27.75
C GLU A 174 5.91 2.35 28.29
N THR A 175 5.81 2.85 29.53
CA THR A 175 6.82 3.77 30.08
C THR A 175 7.82 3.12 31.03
N ILE A 176 7.42 2.07 31.75
CA ILE A 176 8.23 1.48 32.83
C ILE A 176 8.60 0.02 32.54
N ILE A 177 7.64 -0.79 32.08
CA ILE A 177 7.79 -2.25 32.08
C ILE A 177 8.42 -2.75 30.78
N ASP A 178 7.95 -2.25 29.65
CA ASP A 178 8.37 -2.74 28.34
C ASP A 178 9.73 -2.17 27.96
N GLN A 179 10.69 -3.07 27.72
CA GLN A 179 12.00 -2.71 27.24
C GLN A 179 12.18 -3.17 25.79
N PRO A 180 12.61 -2.29 24.87
CA PRO A 180 13.00 -2.69 23.53
C PRO A 180 14.26 -3.57 23.59
N ASP A 181 14.41 -4.47 22.62
CA ASP A 181 15.61 -5.28 22.47
C ASP A 181 16.29 -4.94 21.15
N ASP A 182 17.35 -4.15 21.24
CA ASP A 182 18.04 -3.55 20.10
C ASP A 182 19.09 -4.45 19.44
N ARG A 183 19.24 -5.69 19.93
CA ARG A 183 20.21 -6.62 19.37
C ARG A 183 19.89 -6.94 17.91
N PHE A 184 20.95 -7.14 17.14
CA PHE A 184 20.87 -7.70 15.79
C PHE A 184 20.61 -9.21 15.84
N ALA A 185 20.04 -9.75 14.77
CA ALA A 185 20.03 -11.19 14.56
C ALA A 185 21.46 -11.70 14.36
N SER A 186 21.73 -12.96 14.73
CA SER A 186 23.05 -13.54 14.51
C SER A 186 23.34 -13.68 13.01
N PRO A 187 24.62 -13.56 12.59
CA PRO A 187 24.99 -13.70 11.18
C PRO A 187 24.56 -15.04 10.57
N GLU A 188 24.66 -16.14 11.31
CA GLU A 188 24.23 -17.47 10.87
C GLU A 188 22.71 -17.56 10.65
N HIS A 189 21.93 -16.93 11.51
CA HIS A 189 20.47 -16.86 11.38
C HIS A 189 20.08 -16.06 10.15
N MET A 190 20.75 -14.92 9.93
CA MET A 190 20.56 -14.10 8.74
C MET A 190 20.93 -14.86 7.47
N ALA A 191 22.05 -15.57 7.44
CA ALA A 191 22.46 -16.36 6.27
C ALA A 191 21.41 -17.41 5.88
N ARG A 192 20.82 -18.10 6.86
CA ARG A 192 19.73 -19.08 6.61
C ARG A 192 18.46 -18.43 6.07
N ILE A 193 18.08 -17.27 6.58
CA ILE A 193 16.92 -16.52 6.08
C ILE A 193 17.15 -16.05 4.65
N LEU A 194 18.28 -15.37 4.42
CA LEU A 194 18.60 -14.75 3.13
C LEU A 194 18.76 -15.79 2.01
N ALA A 195 19.17 -17.03 2.34
CA ALA A 195 19.26 -18.11 1.36
C ALA A 195 17.91 -18.48 0.71
N GLY A 196 16.78 -18.14 1.35
CA GLY A 196 15.43 -18.40 0.85
C GLY A 196 14.66 -17.15 0.42
N GLU A 197 15.31 -15.98 0.41
CA GLU A 197 14.75 -14.70 -0.04
C GLU A 197 15.24 -14.38 -1.47
N ASP A 198 14.44 -13.62 -2.22
CA ASP A 198 14.78 -13.08 -3.55
C ASP A 198 15.26 -14.14 -4.56
N LEU A 199 14.62 -15.32 -4.54
CA LEU A 199 14.94 -16.42 -5.45
C LEU A 199 14.79 -16.02 -6.92
N GLU A 200 15.75 -16.44 -7.75
CA GLU A 200 15.74 -16.13 -9.18
C GLU A 200 14.45 -16.65 -9.86
N GLY A 201 13.83 -15.79 -10.68
CA GLY A 201 12.58 -16.09 -11.38
C GLY A 201 11.32 -15.90 -10.53
N TYR A 202 11.43 -15.47 -9.27
CA TYR A 202 10.32 -15.11 -8.41
C TYR A 202 10.26 -13.60 -8.19
N ALA A 203 9.11 -13.00 -8.49
CA ALA A 203 8.77 -11.63 -8.12
C ALA A 203 8.23 -11.53 -6.68
N GLN A 204 7.91 -12.69 -6.07
CA GLN A 204 7.29 -12.82 -4.78
C GLN A 204 8.27 -13.39 -3.76
N ASN A 205 8.10 -12.98 -2.50
CA ASN A 205 8.77 -13.55 -1.34
C ASN A 205 7.75 -14.10 -0.33
N HIS A 206 8.26 -14.89 0.61
CA HIS A 206 7.51 -15.38 1.76
C HIS A 206 8.24 -15.00 3.05
N LEU A 207 7.48 -14.67 4.09
CA LEU A 207 8.03 -14.49 5.42
C LEU A 207 7.14 -15.18 6.45
N THR A 208 7.76 -15.95 7.34
CA THR A 208 7.16 -16.39 8.59
C THR A 208 7.90 -15.77 9.77
N SER A 209 7.15 -15.21 10.71
CA SER A 209 7.67 -14.66 11.97
C SER A 209 6.99 -15.36 13.14
N VAL A 210 7.78 -15.73 14.16
CA VAL A 210 7.33 -16.41 15.37
C VAL A 210 7.75 -15.58 16.58
N SER A 211 6.89 -14.63 16.96
CA SER A 211 7.17 -13.70 18.06
C SER A 211 6.69 -14.25 19.40
N GLN A 212 7.53 -14.12 20.43
CA GLN A 212 7.12 -14.38 21.80
C GLN A 212 6.26 -13.21 22.31
N MET A 213 5.04 -13.48 22.81
CA MET A 213 4.20 -12.46 23.42
C MET A 213 4.64 -12.16 24.86
N LYS A 214 4.55 -10.88 25.22
CA LYS A 214 4.68 -10.36 26.59
C LYS A 214 3.70 -11.10 27.54
N PRO A 215 4.08 -11.34 28.81
CA PRO A 215 3.26 -12.10 29.75
C PRO A 215 2.00 -11.33 30.20
N GLY A 216 1.02 -12.07 30.71
CA GLY A 216 -0.17 -11.52 31.37
C GLY A 216 -1.43 -11.44 30.50
N ASN A 217 -2.60 -11.49 31.15
CA ASN A 217 -3.90 -11.44 30.48
C ASN A 217 -4.15 -10.09 29.79
N PHE A 218 -3.57 -9.00 30.33
CA PHE A 218 -3.62 -7.69 29.69
C PHE A 218 -3.10 -7.75 28.25
N ARG A 219 -1.98 -8.45 28.02
CA ARG A 219 -1.36 -8.58 26.69
C ARG A 219 -2.13 -9.46 25.72
N LEU A 220 -2.84 -10.46 26.25
CA LEU A 220 -3.76 -11.27 25.45
C LEU A 220 -4.96 -10.43 25.02
N MET A 221 -5.52 -9.63 25.92
CA MET A 221 -6.65 -8.75 25.64
C MET A 221 -6.28 -7.64 24.67
N THR A 222 -5.15 -6.94 24.87
CA THR A 222 -4.69 -5.89 23.95
C THR A 222 -4.34 -6.45 22.58
N MET A 223 -3.79 -7.66 22.50
CA MET A 223 -3.58 -8.34 21.23
C MET A 223 -4.91 -8.68 20.52
N ALA A 224 -5.88 -9.20 21.25
CA ALA A 224 -7.21 -9.48 20.68
C ALA A 224 -7.88 -8.19 20.18
N LEU A 225 -7.76 -7.10 20.95
CA LEU A 225 -8.24 -5.77 20.59
C LEU A 225 -7.55 -5.26 19.32
N ALA A 226 -6.21 -5.34 19.24
CA ALA A 226 -5.44 -4.96 18.06
C ALA A 226 -5.95 -5.69 16.81
N MET A 227 -6.06 -7.01 16.88
CA MET A 227 -6.48 -7.83 15.73
C MET A 227 -7.94 -7.58 15.35
N TYR A 228 -8.82 -7.29 16.32
CA TYR A 228 -10.18 -6.86 16.06
C TYR A 228 -10.22 -5.51 15.33
N ILE A 229 -9.48 -4.51 15.79
CA ILE A 229 -9.42 -3.19 15.16
C ILE A 229 -8.87 -3.32 13.73
N ILE A 230 -7.75 -4.02 13.54
CA ILE A 230 -7.14 -4.21 12.20
C ILE A 230 -8.09 -4.93 11.26
N ARG A 231 -8.80 -5.97 11.73
CA ARG A 231 -9.85 -6.63 10.95
C ARG A 231 -10.90 -5.63 10.48
N ARG A 232 -11.40 -4.77 11.38
CA ARG A 232 -12.40 -3.76 11.05
C ARG A 232 -11.86 -2.70 10.09
N MET A 233 -10.59 -2.31 10.22
CA MET A 233 -9.93 -1.42 9.25
C MET A 233 -9.90 -2.06 7.85
N ALA A 234 -9.51 -3.34 7.75
CA ALA A 234 -9.50 -4.06 6.47
C ALA A 234 -10.91 -4.23 5.85
N GLU A 235 -11.95 -4.42 6.67
CA GLU A 235 -13.33 -4.62 6.18
C GLU A 235 -14.04 -3.30 5.79
N ILE A 236 -13.74 -2.20 6.49
CA ILE A 236 -14.47 -0.93 6.37
C ILE A 236 -13.67 0.14 5.64
N TRP A 237 -12.38 0.27 5.96
CA TRP A 237 -11.56 1.41 5.56
C TRP A 237 -10.78 1.11 4.28
N PHE A 238 -10.10 -0.03 4.21
CA PHE A 238 -9.26 -0.35 3.06
C PHE A 238 -10.07 -0.86 1.87
N LYS A 239 -9.55 -0.59 0.67
CA LYS A 239 -10.07 -1.20 -0.57
C LYS A 239 -9.72 -2.70 -0.55
N PRO A 240 -10.60 -3.58 -1.07
CA PRO A 240 -10.29 -5.00 -1.18
C PRO A 240 -8.96 -5.24 -1.90
N GLY A 241 -8.04 -6.00 -1.28
CA GLY A 241 -6.72 -6.28 -1.86
C GLY A 241 -5.64 -5.23 -1.58
N PHE A 242 -5.97 -4.13 -0.90
CA PHE A 242 -5.04 -3.03 -0.61
C PHE A 242 -4.82 -2.86 0.88
N VAL A 243 -3.64 -2.37 1.24
CA VAL A 243 -3.40 -1.75 2.54
C VAL A 243 -3.08 -0.29 2.26
N THR A 244 -3.97 0.61 2.67
CA THR A 244 -3.95 2.02 2.22
C THR A 244 -3.93 2.11 0.68
N ASP A 245 -2.80 2.49 0.08
CA ASP A 245 -2.69 2.79 -1.34
C ASP A 245 -1.83 1.79 -2.14
N PHE A 246 -1.19 0.81 -1.48
CA PHE A 246 -0.37 -0.19 -2.14
C PHE A 246 -0.97 -1.60 -2.04
N ALA A 247 -0.70 -2.42 -3.06
CA ALA A 247 -1.18 -3.79 -3.18
C ALA A 247 -0.03 -4.73 -3.52
N THR A 248 0.85 -4.95 -2.54
CA THR A 248 2.01 -5.86 -2.67
C THR A 248 1.85 -7.16 -1.86
N ILE A 249 0.83 -7.27 -0.99
CA ILE A 249 0.58 -8.47 -0.17
C ILE A 249 -0.40 -9.39 -0.89
N HIS A 250 0.00 -10.60 -1.30
CA HIS A 250 -0.92 -11.62 -1.83
C HIS A 250 -1.76 -12.25 -0.73
N PHE A 251 -1.12 -12.52 0.41
CA PHE A 251 -1.76 -13.11 1.58
C PHE A 251 -1.00 -12.71 2.83
N ALA A 252 -1.70 -12.41 3.92
CA ALA A 252 -1.10 -12.28 5.24
C ALA A 252 -1.98 -12.88 6.32
N LYS A 253 -1.37 -13.46 7.35
CA LYS A 253 -2.08 -14.12 8.44
C LYS A 253 -1.39 -13.93 9.77
N TRP A 254 -2.16 -13.54 10.78
CA TRP A 254 -1.75 -13.51 12.18
C TRP A 254 -2.53 -14.56 12.95
N PHE A 255 -1.84 -15.33 13.77
CA PHE A 255 -2.49 -16.23 14.72
C PHE A 255 -1.63 -16.50 15.94
N ARG A 256 -2.28 -16.66 17.10
CA ARG A 256 -1.63 -17.18 18.29
C ARG A 256 -1.73 -18.70 18.30
N LEU A 257 -0.59 -19.38 18.48
CA LEU A 257 -0.58 -20.83 18.59
C LEU A 257 -1.28 -21.25 19.91
N PRO A 258 -2.37 -22.05 19.87
CA PRO A 258 -3.09 -22.48 21.06
C PRO A 258 -2.19 -23.13 22.11
N GLY A 259 -2.48 -22.90 23.40
CA GLY A 259 -1.65 -23.39 24.50
C GLY A 259 -0.30 -22.67 24.68
N THR A 260 0.04 -21.73 23.80
CA THR A 260 1.31 -20.99 23.88
C THR A 260 1.12 -19.48 23.91
N ARG A 261 2.22 -18.77 24.17
CA ARG A 261 2.32 -17.31 24.00
C ARG A 261 3.10 -16.95 22.73
N LYS A 262 3.00 -17.76 21.68
CA LYS A 262 3.62 -17.48 20.38
C LYS A 262 2.60 -16.86 19.45
N LEU A 263 2.91 -15.67 18.96
CA LEU A 263 2.24 -15.07 17.82
C LEU A 263 2.99 -15.48 16.56
N ILE A 264 2.27 -16.03 15.61
CA ILE A 264 2.78 -16.41 14.30
C ILE A 264 2.20 -15.44 13.28
N PHE A 265 3.07 -14.88 12.47
CA PHE A 265 2.72 -14.08 11.32
C PHE A 265 3.28 -14.74 10.05
N GLN A 266 2.46 -14.84 9.02
CA GLN A 266 2.85 -15.38 7.71
C GLN A 266 2.40 -14.42 6.63
N THR A 267 3.26 -14.15 5.66
CA THR A 267 2.92 -13.26 4.54
C THR A 267 3.57 -13.71 3.24
N ASN A 268 2.87 -13.50 2.13
CA ASN A 268 3.40 -13.58 0.77
C ASN A 268 3.28 -12.21 0.14
N TYR A 269 4.38 -11.68 -0.39
CA TYR A 269 4.44 -10.31 -0.86
C TYR A 269 5.33 -10.16 -2.09
N ASP A 270 5.18 -9.04 -2.79
CA ASP A 270 6.01 -8.68 -3.95
C ASP A 270 7.28 -7.94 -3.55
N GLY A 271 8.34 -8.13 -4.34
CA GLY A 271 9.61 -7.44 -4.18
C GLY A 271 10.43 -7.93 -2.98
N SER A 272 11.52 -7.23 -2.69
CA SER A 272 12.45 -7.60 -1.62
C SER A 272 11.85 -7.34 -0.23
N TRP A 273 12.42 -8.01 0.78
CA TRP A 273 12.04 -7.80 2.18
C TRP A 273 12.17 -6.34 2.61
N GLU A 274 13.24 -5.65 2.19
CA GLU A 274 13.50 -4.27 2.57
C GLU A 274 12.45 -3.32 1.98
N SER A 275 12.13 -3.46 0.69
CA SER A 275 11.11 -2.64 0.03
C SER A 275 9.74 -2.89 0.64
N TYR A 276 9.40 -4.16 0.86
CA TYR A 276 8.16 -4.55 1.51
C TYR A 276 8.00 -3.88 2.88
N LEU A 277 9.02 -3.97 3.74
CA LEU A 277 8.92 -3.44 5.10
C LEU A 277 8.95 -1.91 5.15
N GLU A 278 9.62 -1.26 4.20
CA GLU A 278 9.66 0.21 4.10
C GLU A 278 8.27 0.80 3.83
N ASP A 279 7.47 0.18 2.95
CA ASP A 279 6.09 0.59 2.69
C ASP A 279 5.25 0.59 3.99
N PHE A 280 5.46 -0.40 4.86
CA PHE A 280 4.74 -0.45 6.14
C PHE A 280 5.21 0.58 7.15
N ILE A 281 6.52 0.88 7.20
CA ILE A 281 7.08 1.87 8.12
C ILE A 281 6.61 3.28 7.72
N THR A 282 6.68 3.59 6.43
CA THR A 282 6.35 4.93 5.92
C THR A 282 4.84 5.19 5.95
N MET A 283 4.03 4.25 5.45
CA MET A 283 2.60 4.49 5.19
C MET A 283 1.68 4.01 6.31
N VAL A 284 2.05 2.96 7.05
CA VAL A 284 1.13 2.27 7.98
C VAL A 284 1.78 1.83 9.30
N HIS A 285 2.79 2.56 9.78
CA HIS A 285 3.50 2.23 11.02
C HIS A 285 2.56 2.09 12.22
N GLY A 286 1.48 2.87 12.30
CA GLY A 286 0.53 2.76 13.41
C GLY A 286 -0.17 1.41 13.48
N GLY A 287 -0.55 0.85 12.32
CA GLY A 287 -1.12 -0.49 12.22
C GLY A 287 -0.11 -1.57 12.60
N GLN A 288 1.16 -1.38 12.20
CA GLN A 288 2.24 -2.29 12.59
C GLN A 288 2.50 -2.24 14.10
N THR A 289 2.64 -1.05 14.67
CA THR A 289 2.81 -0.87 16.11
C THR A 289 1.67 -1.56 16.88
N MET A 290 0.42 -1.37 16.48
CA MET A 290 -0.71 -2.06 17.11
C MET A 290 -0.64 -3.59 17.00
N ALA A 291 -0.26 -4.13 15.85
CA ALA A 291 -0.16 -5.57 15.62
C ALA A 291 0.96 -6.25 16.41
N TRP A 292 2.10 -5.58 16.61
CA TRP A 292 3.31 -6.21 17.15
C TRP A 292 3.79 -5.67 18.51
N ASN A 293 3.20 -4.60 19.07
CA ASN A 293 3.61 -4.06 20.39
C ASN A 293 3.48 -5.07 21.55
N ASN A 294 2.69 -6.14 21.37
CA ASN A 294 2.54 -7.20 22.36
C ASN A 294 3.67 -8.24 22.31
N GLY A 295 4.58 -8.14 21.33
CA GLY A 295 5.79 -8.95 21.21
C GLY A 295 6.90 -8.52 22.16
N VAL A 296 7.64 -9.47 22.72
CA VAL A 296 8.80 -9.22 23.58
C VAL A 296 9.90 -8.52 22.78
N GLY A 297 10.48 -7.47 23.36
CA GLY A 297 11.58 -6.70 22.75
C GLY A 297 11.14 -5.77 21.61
N PHE A 298 9.84 -5.64 21.33
CA PHE A 298 9.34 -4.73 20.31
C PHE A 298 9.74 -3.27 20.62
N PRO A 299 10.00 -2.42 19.60
CA PRO A 299 10.34 -1.01 19.81
C PRO A 299 9.35 -0.25 20.69
N ARG A 300 9.82 0.80 21.36
CA ARG A 300 9.01 1.55 22.33
C ARG A 300 7.76 2.11 21.65
N THR A 301 6.60 1.80 22.23
CA THR A 301 5.28 2.18 21.74
C THR A 301 4.68 3.22 22.67
N ASN A 302 3.93 4.17 22.12
CA ASN A 302 3.12 5.10 22.89
C ASN A 302 1.66 5.01 22.48
N TRP A 303 0.76 5.14 23.44
CA TRP A 303 -0.69 5.21 23.20
C TRP A 303 -1.18 4.07 22.30
N PHE A 304 -0.67 2.85 22.52
CA PHE A 304 -1.00 1.61 21.84
C PHE A 304 -0.62 1.51 20.35
N PHE A 305 -0.57 2.61 19.60
CA PHE A 305 -0.33 2.57 18.15
C PHE A 305 0.66 3.64 17.65
N LEU A 306 1.13 4.56 18.49
CA LEU A 306 2.11 5.57 18.10
C LEU A 306 3.54 5.05 18.29
N ASP A 307 4.46 5.63 17.53
CA ASP A 307 5.89 5.30 17.50
C ASP A 307 6.11 3.84 17.10
N GLY A 308 6.84 3.04 17.90
CA GLY A 308 7.06 1.62 17.66
C GLY A 308 7.72 1.38 16.31
N ALA A 309 6.95 0.88 15.35
CA ALA A 309 7.36 0.64 13.97
C ALA A 309 7.78 1.91 13.21
N ARG A 310 7.45 3.11 13.72
CA ARG A 310 7.94 4.38 13.16
C ARG A 310 9.47 4.50 13.25
N ASP A 311 10.10 3.91 14.27
CA ASP A 311 11.56 3.71 14.30
C ASP A 311 11.89 2.50 13.41
N GLY A 312 12.01 2.78 12.10
CA GLY A 312 12.20 1.77 11.07
C GLY A 312 13.42 0.87 11.32
N ASP A 313 14.52 1.43 11.81
CA ASP A 313 15.76 0.68 12.06
C ASP A 313 15.63 -0.30 13.21
N ARG A 314 15.02 0.12 14.34
CA ARG A 314 14.75 -0.81 15.46
C ARG A 314 13.71 -1.85 15.06
N PHE A 315 12.67 -1.44 14.33
CA PHE A 315 11.63 -2.35 13.90
C PHE A 315 12.16 -3.42 12.94
N LYS A 316 12.94 -3.04 11.92
CA LYS A 316 13.62 -3.96 10.99
C LYS A 316 14.48 -4.98 11.73
N ARG A 317 15.33 -4.52 12.67
CA ARG A 317 16.16 -5.39 13.51
C ARG A 317 15.32 -6.38 14.32
N TRP A 318 14.25 -5.89 14.92
CA TRP A 318 13.34 -6.72 15.70
C TRP A 318 12.66 -7.78 14.82
N VAL A 319 12.15 -7.41 13.64
CA VAL A 319 11.50 -8.33 12.68
C VAL A 319 12.46 -9.44 12.26
N ARG A 320 13.70 -9.13 11.85
CA ARG A 320 14.70 -10.14 11.45
C ARG A 320 14.99 -11.17 12.53
N ARG A 321 14.89 -10.78 13.81
CA ARG A 321 15.03 -11.71 14.93
C ARG A 321 13.80 -12.58 15.20
N GLN A 322 12.61 -12.12 14.84
CA GLN A 322 11.40 -12.92 14.96
C GLN A 322 11.18 -13.82 13.75
N GLN A 323 11.77 -13.47 12.61
CA GLN A 323 11.70 -14.23 11.37
C GLN A 323 12.35 -15.60 11.55
N VAL A 324 11.67 -16.63 11.06
CA VAL A 324 12.18 -18.00 11.01
C VAL A 324 12.43 -18.40 9.56
N GLU A 325 13.27 -19.40 9.37
CA GLU A 325 13.56 -19.95 8.04
C GLU A 325 12.29 -20.51 7.40
N ASN A 326 12.10 -20.21 6.12
CA ASN A 326 11.00 -20.74 5.34
C ASN A 326 11.36 -22.16 4.87
N LEU A 327 10.79 -23.17 5.53
CA LEU A 327 11.07 -24.57 5.17
C LEU A 327 10.51 -24.95 3.79
N PHE A 328 9.33 -24.41 3.44
CA PHE A 328 8.67 -24.66 2.17
C PHE A 328 7.62 -23.60 1.90
N TRP A 329 7.57 -23.10 0.65
CA TRP A 329 6.46 -22.32 0.14
C TRP A 329 6.35 -22.54 -1.38
N TYR A 330 5.18 -22.25 -1.95
CA TYR A 330 4.88 -22.52 -3.35
C TYR A 330 4.24 -21.29 -4.00
N SER A 331 4.70 -20.94 -5.20
CA SER A 331 4.04 -19.97 -6.07
C SER A 331 3.72 -20.58 -7.42
N ARG A 332 2.42 -20.66 -7.75
CA ARG A 332 1.96 -21.10 -9.07
C ARG A 332 2.32 -20.11 -10.18
N PHE A 333 2.41 -18.83 -9.82
CA PHE A 333 2.65 -17.70 -10.72
C PHE A 333 3.83 -16.86 -10.19
N PRO A 334 5.06 -17.39 -10.25
CA PRO A 334 6.21 -16.78 -9.58
C PRO A 334 6.58 -15.43 -10.17
N GLN A 335 6.32 -15.19 -11.45
CA GLN A 335 6.66 -13.95 -12.16
C GLN A 335 5.54 -12.88 -12.12
N LEU A 336 4.38 -13.17 -11.51
CA LEU A 336 3.26 -12.24 -11.46
C LEU A 336 3.13 -11.57 -10.10
N THR A 337 3.39 -10.27 -10.06
CA THR A 337 3.09 -9.40 -8.92
C THR A 337 1.57 -9.26 -8.72
N LEU A 338 1.12 -8.87 -7.53
CA LEU A 338 -0.29 -8.61 -7.26
C LEU A 338 -0.81 -7.44 -8.11
N GLN A 339 0.01 -6.40 -8.30
CA GLN A 339 -0.34 -5.29 -9.18
C GLN A 339 -0.56 -5.77 -10.63
N GLN A 340 0.31 -6.62 -11.17
CA GLN A 340 0.11 -7.20 -12.51
C GLN A 340 -1.18 -8.03 -12.58
N LYS A 341 -1.48 -8.85 -11.55
CA LYS A 341 -2.74 -9.61 -11.49
C LYS A 341 -3.97 -8.69 -11.54
N GLN A 342 -3.92 -7.57 -10.80
CA GLN A 342 -4.98 -6.56 -10.82
C GLN A 342 -5.09 -5.86 -12.18
N VAL A 343 -3.96 -5.47 -12.78
CA VAL A 343 -3.91 -4.87 -14.12
C VAL A 343 -4.49 -5.81 -15.18
N ASN A 344 -4.11 -7.08 -15.19
CA ASN A 344 -4.66 -8.06 -16.15
C ASN A 344 -6.19 -8.18 -16.03
N ALA A 345 -6.70 -8.19 -14.81
CA ALA A 345 -8.14 -8.22 -14.56
C ALA A 345 -8.84 -6.93 -14.99
N LEU A 346 -8.21 -5.76 -14.84
CA LEU A 346 -8.72 -4.47 -15.35
C LEU A 346 -8.67 -4.42 -16.88
N VAL A 347 -7.63 -4.95 -17.51
CA VAL A 347 -7.52 -5.06 -18.98
C VAL A 347 -8.66 -5.90 -19.53
N ARG A 348 -8.92 -7.07 -18.93
CA ARG A 348 -10.08 -7.90 -19.28
C ARG A 348 -11.40 -7.13 -19.08
N ASP A 349 -11.55 -6.43 -17.95
CA ASP A 349 -12.78 -5.72 -17.62
C ASP A 349 -13.07 -4.58 -18.60
N GLY A 350 -12.06 -3.78 -18.96
CA GLY A 350 -12.18 -2.71 -19.94
C GLY A 350 -12.50 -3.24 -21.35
N LEU A 351 -11.88 -4.33 -21.78
CA LEU A 351 -12.24 -5.00 -23.04
C LEU A 351 -13.72 -5.38 -23.09
N ALA A 352 -14.28 -5.87 -21.99
CA ALA A 352 -15.71 -6.22 -21.93
C ALA A 352 -16.63 -4.99 -21.88
N ARG A 353 -16.24 -3.94 -21.14
CA ARG A 353 -17.20 -2.91 -20.68
C ARG A 353 -16.91 -1.46 -21.06
N ALA A 354 -15.66 -1.05 -21.26
CA ALA A 354 -15.35 0.37 -21.47
C ALA A 354 -16.04 0.91 -22.75
N ARG A 355 -16.77 2.01 -22.64
CA ARG A 355 -17.52 2.62 -23.75
C ARG A 355 -17.12 4.07 -23.99
N THR A 356 -16.88 4.84 -22.94
CA THR A 356 -16.58 6.28 -23.06
C THR A 356 -15.13 6.51 -23.49
N ALA A 357 -14.84 7.70 -24.04
CA ALA A 357 -13.47 8.07 -24.41
C ALA A 357 -12.52 8.02 -23.19
N SER A 358 -12.97 8.52 -22.03
CA SER A 358 -12.19 8.48 -20.79
C SER A 358 -11.95 7.06 -20.27
N GLU A 359 -12.92 6.15 -20.40
CA GLU A 359 -12.72 4.73 -20.05
C GLU A 359 -11.75 4.02 -21.00
N LYS A 360 -11.75 4.39 -22.29
CA LYS A 360 -10.81 3.88 -23.30
C LYS A 360 -9.39 4.33 -22.99
N GLU A 361 -9.19 5.63 -22.77
CA GLU A 361 -7.90 6.21 -22.37
C GLU A 361 -7.37 5.58 -21.07
N GLY A 362 -8.23 5.46 -20.05
CA GLY A 362 -7.87 4.81 -18.79
C GLY A 362 -7.50 3.33 -18.94
N TRP A 363 -8.10 2.62 -19.91
CA TRP A 363 -7.72 1.25 -20.24
C TRP A 363 -6.37 1.19 -20.97
N GLU A 364 -6.10 2.13 -21.88
CA GLU A 364 -4.82 2.22 -22.58
C GLU A 364 -3.66 2.49 -21.61
N ALA A 365 -3.90 3.33 -20.60
CA ALA A 365 -2.94 3.62 -19.54
C ALA A 365 -2.51 2.38 -18.73
N LEU A 366 -3.32 1.31 -18.71
CA LEU A 366 -2.97 0.05 -18.01
C LEU A 366 -1.76 -0.67 -18.62
N PHE A 367 -1.43 -0.39 -19.88
CA PHE A 367 -0.27 -0.96 -20.57
C PHE A 367 0.96 -0.06 -20.48
N GLY A 368 0.80 1.19 -20.02
CA GLY A 368 1.88 2.13 -19.73
C GLY A 368 2.46 1.91 -18.33
N SER A 369 3.65 2.46 -18.09
CA SER A 369 4.35 2.38 -16.80
C SER A 369 3.78 3.29 -15.70
N THR A 370 2.69 4.01 -15.95
CA THR A 370 2.24 5.11 -15.08
C THR A 370 0.75 4.96 -14.76
N GLN A 371 0.42 4.48 -13.56
CA GLN A 371 -0.94 4.59 -13.03
C GLN A 371 -1.22 6.08 -12.74
N LYS A 372 -2.27 6.62 -13.36
CA LYS A 372 -2.75 7.98 -13.09
C LYS A 372 -3.22 8.06 -11.63
N ALA A 373 -2.52 8.83 -10.80
CA ALA A 373 -2.96 9.11 -9.43
C ALA A 373 -4.29 9.88 -9.46
N ALA A 374 -5.22 9.57 -8.56
CA ALA A 374 -6.59 10.10 -8.54
C ALA A 374 -6.69 11.61 -8.22
N THR A 375 -5.57 12.26 -7.96
CA THR A 375 -5.45 13.70 -7.78
C THR A 375 -4.45 14.20 -8.81
N SER A 376 -4.99 14.89 -9.82
CA SER A 376 -4.30 15.77 -10.75
C SER A 376 -3.09 16.46 -10.10
N LEU A 377 -1.91 15.88 -10.27
CA LEU A 377 -0.68 16.69 -10.28
C LEU A 377 -0.82 17.58 -11.50
N GLU A 378 -0.56 18.88 -11.37
CA GLU A 378 -0.56 19.79 -12.51
C GLU A 378 0.49 19.29 -13.49
N THR A 379 0.07 18.60 -14.55
CA THR A 379 0.94 17.89 -15.51
C THR A 379 1.95 18.85 -16.13
N GLY A 380 1.56 20.12 -16.30
CA GLY A 380 2.41 21.22 -16.77
C GLY A 380 3.54 21.66 -15.83
N GLU A 381 3.64 21.12 -14.61
CA GLU A 381 4.73 21.41 -13.66
C GLU A 381 5.75 20.26 -13.55
N ILE A 382 5.47 19.11 -14.15
CA ILE A 382 6.33 17.92 -14.09
C ILE A 382 7.16 17.82 -15.39
N GLN A 383 8.48 17.65 -15.26
CA GLN A 383 9.35 17.42 -16.42
C GLN A 383 8.95 16.14 -17.15
N ASN A 384 8.81 16.23 -18.47
CA ASN A 384 8.22 15.18 -19.32
C ASN A 384 8.88 13.80 -19.16
N LEU A 385 10.20 13.76 -18.93
CA LEU A 385 10.98 12.54 -18.71
C LEU A 385 10.43 11.64 -17.59
N LEU A 386 9.70 12.21 -16.63
CA LEU A 386 9.13 11.48 -15.48
C LEU A 386 7.82 10.74 -15.81
N PHE A 387 7.17 11.03 -16.95
CA PHE A 387 5.92 10.36 -17.36
C PHE A 387 6.17 9.12 -18.20
N GLY A 388 7.20 9.12 -19.03
CA GLY A 388 7.58 8.01 -19.89
C GLY A 388 8.95 8.24 -20.50
N GLY A 389 9.79 7.21 -20.53
CA GLY A 389 11.12 7.30 -21.12
C GLY A 389 11.09 7.76 -22.59
N LEU A 390 12.09 8.54 -22.99
CA LEU A 390 12.19 9.16 -24.32
C LEU A 390 12.75 8.22 -25.40
N GLY A 391 12.34 6.96 -25.39
CA GLY A 391 12.89 5.89 -26.23
C GLY A 391 12.60 6.01 -27.73
N GLY A 392 11.72 6.94 -28.14
CA GLY A 392 11.46 7.25 -29.55
C GLY A 392 12.42 8.27 -30.16
N HIS A 393 13.29 8.91 -29.37
CA HIS A 393 14.36 9.77 -29.91
C HIS A 393 15.60 8.93 -30.25
N PRO A 394 16.31 9.24 -31.35
CA PRO A 394 17.40 8.41 -31.85
C PRO A 394 18.67 8.47 -31.00
N CYS A 395 18.85 9.53 -30.19
CA CYS A 395 20.02 9.74 -29.36
C CYS A 395 19.69 10.58 -28.13
N ALA A 396 20.48 10.41 -27.07
CA ALA A 396 20.45 11.25 -25.87
C ALA A 396 21.89 11.68 -25.51
N GLU A 397 22.04 12.93 -25.06
CA GLU A 397 23.30 13.46 -24.54
C GLU A 397 23.09 13.86 -23.08
N LEU A 398 24.00 13.43 -22.21
CA LEU A 398 24.01 13.82 -20.80
C LEU A 398 25.27 14.62 -20.51
N THR A 399 25.06 15.87 -20.07
CA THR A 399 26.14 16.79 -19.73
C THR A 399 26.12 17.07 -18.24
N ALA A 400 27.10 16.53 -17.52
CA ALA A 400 27.30 16.83 -16.11
C ALA A 400 28.03 18.18 -15.97
N ILE A 401 27.38 19.15 -15.31
CA ILE A 401 27.92 20.49 -15.10
C ILE A 401 28.33 20.63 -13.63
N ALA A 402 29.60 20.94 -13.40
CA ALA A 402 30.11 21.29 -12.09
C ALA A 402 30.38 22.79 -12.04
N PHE A 403 29.78 23.48 -11.07
CA PHE A 403 30.04 24.90 -10.85
C PHE A 403 31.26 25.08 -9.94
N GLY A 404 32.25 25.85 -10.40
CA GLY A 404 33.38 26.25 -9.57
C GLY A 404 32.98 27.28 -8.50
N PRO A 405 33.92 27.69 -7.63
CA PRO A 405 33.68 28.81 -6.71
C PRO A 405 33.45 30.09 -7.52
N GLY A 406 32.19 30.47 -7.70
CA GLY A 406 31.79 31.57 -8.57
C GLY A 406 30.44 32.18 -8.18
N ASP A 407 29.99 33.17 -8.95
CA ASP A 407 28.80 33.97 -8.69
C ASP A 407 27.51 33.13 -8.82
N ARG A 408 27.00 32.61 -7.69
CA ARG A 408 25.73 31.86 -7.61
C ARG A 408 24.57 32.54 -8.34
N ARG A 409 24.58 33.87 -8.37
CA ARG A 409 23.58 34.69 -9.07
C ARG A 409 23.54 34.39 -10.57
N LYS A 410 24.70 34.19 -11.21
CA LYS A 410 24.78 33.84 -12.64
C LYS A 410 24.22 32.45 -12.94
N VAL A 411 24.38 31.51 -12.01
CA VAL A 411 23.77 30.18 -12.13
C VAL A 411 22.25 30.28 -12.00
N GLY A 412 21.75 31.10 -11.07
CA GLY A 412 20.32 31.40 -10.95
C GLY A 412 19.75 32.06 -12.22
N GLU A 413 20.44 33.05 -12.78
CA GLU A 413 20.06 33.70 -14.05
C GLU A 413 20.02 32.71 -15.23
N TRP A 414 21.00 31.81 -15.30
CA TRP A 414 21.03 30.76 -16.32
C TRP A 414 19.86 29.77 -16.16
N LEU A 415 19.54 29.34 -14.93
CA LEU A 415 18.39 28.48 -14.66
C LEU A 415 17.06 29.17 -15.00
N GLN A 416 16.93 30.45 -14.67
CA GLN A 416 15.76 31.25 -15.06
C GLN A 416 15.63 31.35 -16.58
N HIS A 417 16.74 31.51 -17.30
CA HIS A 417 16.72 31.51 -18.77
C HIS A 417 16.30 30.15 -19.35
N LEU A 418 16.71 29.04 -18.75
CA LEU A 418 16.25 27.70 -19.15
C LEU A 418 14.75 27.52 -18.91
N LEU A 419 14.24 27.98 -17.78
CA LEU A 419 12.82 27.89 -17.43
C LEU A 419 11.94 28.84 -18.25
N ALA A 420 12.44 30.05 -18.57
CA ALA A 420 11.74 31.00 -19.43
C ALA A 420 11.52 30.45 -20.84
N ASN A 421 12.37 29.52 -21.28
CA ASN A 421 12.23 28.81 -22.54
C ASN A 421 11.48 27.47 -22.40
N ARG A 422 10.70 27.23 -21.32
CA ARG A 422 9.98 25.97 -21.10
C ARG A 422 9.14 25.56 -22.31
N LEU A 423 9.17 24.27 -22.63
CA LEU A 423 8.32 23.66 -23.64
C LEU A 423 7.18 22.92 -22.93
N ASP A 424 5.96 23.37 -23.17
CA ASP A 424 4.77 22.67 -22.70
C ASP A 424 4.28 21.72 -23.80
N THR A 425 4.43 20.42 -23.55
CA THR A 425 4.15 19.37 -24.52
C THR A 425 2.66 19.25 -24.86
N GLU A 426 1.76 19.73 -24.00
CA GLU A 426 0.31 19.63 -24.22
C GLU A 426 -0.23 20.73 -25.14
N THR A 427 0.43 21.89 -25.17
CA THR A 427 0.01 23.06 -25.98
C THR A 427 0.85 23.26 -27.25
N ALA A 428 1.90 22.45 -27.44
CA ALA A 428 2.72 22.47 -28.63
C ALA A 428 1.97 21.85 -29.83
N SER A 429 1.41 22.70 -30.72
CA SER A 429 0.77 22.27 -31.96
C SER A 429 1.70 21.39 -32.83
N PRO A 430 1.21 20.28 -33.43
CA PRO A 430 1.99 19.42 -34.34
C PRO A 430 2.33 20.05 -35.70
N MET A 431 1.88 21.28 -35.97
CA MET A 431 1.89 21.88 -37.30
C MET A 431 2.40 23.31 -37.23
N GLU A 432 3.72 23.47 -37.29
CA GLU A 432 4.47 24.60 -37.85
C GLU A 432 5.96 24.33 -37.58
N GLU A 433 6.56 23.50 -38.44
CA GLU A 433 8.01 23.30 -38.49
C GLU A 433 8.69 24.54 -39.10
N THR A 434 8.75 25.63 -38.35
CA THR A 434 9.66 26.72 -38.68
C THR A 434 11.06 26.35 -38.19
N PRO A 435 12.13 26.48 -38.99
CA PRO A 435 13.51 26.20 -38.56
C PRO A 435 13.96 26.94 -37.29
N ALA A 436 13.26 28.04 -36.96
CA ALA A 436 13.45 28.81 -35.72
C ALA A 436 12.98 28.07 -34.46
N ARG A 437 11.95 27.21 -34.54
CA ARG A 437 11.39 26.45 -33.40
C ARG A 437 12.09 25.12 -33.17
N ALA A 438 12.70 24.52 -34.20
CA ALA A 438 13.64 23.39 -34.04
C ALA A 438 14.88 23.74 -33.20
N ARG A 439 15.16 25.03 -33.00
CA ARG A 439 16.20 25.56 -32.09
C ARG A 439 15.65 25.95 -30.70
N ALA A 440 14.35 25.79 -30.44
CA ALA A 440 13.73 26.12 -29.15
C ALA A 440 14.14 25.07 -28.13
N THR A 441 15.20 25.37 -27.39
CA THR A 441 15.93 24.42 -26.58
C THR A 441 15.53 24.51 -25.11
N GLY A 442 14.23 24.35 -24.88
CA GLY A 442 13.57 24.45 -23.59
C GLY A 442 13.62 23.18 -22.74
N ILE A 443 13.43 23.33 -21.44
CA ILE A 443 13.09 22.20 -20.56
C ILE A 443 11.64 21.79 -20.85
N ALA A 444 11.40 20.50 -21.11
CA ALA A 444 10.08 20.00 -21.47
C ALA A 444 9.26 19.57 -20.24
N PHE A 445 7.99 19.98 -20.21
CA PHE A 445 7.01 19.68 -19.17
C PHE A 445 5.71 19.14 -19.78
N GLY A 446 4.90 18.43 -19.00
CA GLY A 446 3.65 17.82 -19.45
C GLY A 446 3.78 16.34 -19.84
N GLU A 447 2.63 15.69 -20.01
CA GLU A 447 2.53 14.23 -20.22
C GLU A 447 2.73 13.81 -21.70
N ALA A 448 2.48 14.72 -22.65
CA ALA A 448 2.49 14.39 -24.07
C ALA A 448 3.91 14.07 -24.59
N TYR A 449 4.02 13.05 -25.43
CA TYR A 449 5.32 12.64 -26.00
C TYR A 449 5.83 13.71 -26.99
N PRO A 450 7.02 14.29 -26.78
CA PRO A 450 7.52 15.36 -27.64
C PRO A 450 8.05 14.80 -28.98
N ALA A 451 7.59 15.38 -30.10
CA ALA A 451 8.13 15.05 -31.42
C ALA A 451 9.49 15.72 -31.70
N ALA A 452 9.74 16.88 -31.08
CA ALA A 452 10.98 17.66 -31.22
C ALA A 452 12.03 17.26 -30.18
N PRO A 453 13.33 17.55 -30.40
CA PRO A 453 14.35 17.38 -29.37
C PRO A 453 14.03 18.20 -28.11
N VAL A 454 14.14 17.57 -26.93
CA VAL A 454 13.82 18.18 -25.64
C VAL A 454 15.01 18.16 -24.68
N ARG A 455 14.99 19.05 -23.68
CA ARG A 455 15.95 19.04 -22.58
C ARG A 455 15.26 18.77 -21.25
N PHE A 456 16.03 18.23 -20.31
CA PHE A 456 15.65 18.09 -18.92
C PHE A 456 16.82 18.52 -18.03
N VAL A 457 16.51 18.91 -16.80
CA VAL A 457 17.51 19.29 -15.81
C VAL A 457 17.29 18.48 -14.53
N ALA A 458 18.38 17.99 -13.97
CA ALA A 458 18.40 17.31 -12.69
C ALA A 458 19.53 17.88 -11.83
N PHE A 459 19.32 17.90 -10.52
CA PHE A 459 20.28 18.44 -9.56
C PHE A 459 20.76 17.35 -8.60
N SER A 460 22.06 17.31 -8.35
CA SER A 460 22.63 16.50 -7.29
C SER A 460 22.45 17.18 -5.93
N SER A 461 22.60 16.42 -4.83
CA SER A 461 22.55 16.98 -3.47
C SER A 461 23.55 18.14 -3.29
N SER A 462 24.79 17.97 -3.77
CA SER A 462 25.81 19.02 -3.77
C SER A 462 25.44 20.24 -4.64
N GLY A 463 24.72 20.02 -5.74
CA GLY A 463 24.23 21.10 -6.61
C GLY A 463 23.15 21.94 -5.93
N LEU A 464 22.21 21.29 -5.23
CA LEU A 464 21.18 21.99 -4.45
C LEU A 464 21.79 22.77 -3.27
N GLN A 465 22.79 22.20 -2.59
CA GLN A 465 23.57 22.91 -1.55
C GLN A 465 24.27 24.15 -2.12
N TYR A 466 24.87 24.04 -3.30
CA TYR A 466 25.52 25.16 -3.97
C TYR A 466 24.53 26.30 -4.29
N LEU A 467 23.30 25.95 -4.68
CA LEU A 467 22.22 26.90 -4.99
C LEU A 467 21.59 27.54 -3.74
N GLY A 468 22.00 27.14 -2.54
CA GLY A 468 21.54 27.75 -1.28
C GLY A 468 20.29 27.11 -0.70
N ILE A 469 19.88 25.93 -1.16
CA ILE A 469 18.89 25.11 -0.45
C ILE A 469 19.61 24.51 0.76
N ALA A 470 19.35 25.08 1.94
CA ALA A 470 20.00 24.70 3.19
C ALA A 470 19.29 23.51 3.86
N ASP A 471 19.88 23.06 4.97
CA ASP A 471 19.41 21.96 5.80
C ASP A 471 18.70 22.57 7.02
N ASP A 472 17.44 22.97 6.85
CA ASP A 472 16.66 23.74 7.83
C ASP A 472 15.75 22.89 8.74
N GLY A 473 15.98 21.56 8.79
CA GLY A 473 15.34 20.62 9.72
C GLY A 473 14.38 19.64 9.03
N GLU A 474 13.79 18.72 9.80
CA GLU A 474 13.14 17.47 9.32
C GLU A 474 11.97 17.62 8.31
N ALA A 475 11.51 18.84 8.00
CA ALA A 475 10.35 19.06 7.14
C ALA A 475 10.59 20.00 5.95
N GLN A 476 11.77 20.63 5.81
CA GLN A 476 12.09 21.55 4.70
C GLN A 476 13.56 21.38 4.26
N GLY A 477 13.86 21.79 3.03
CA GLY A 477 15.22 21.77 2.50
C GLY A 477 15.77 20.37 2.22
N LEU A 478 17.09 20.20 2.34
CA LEU A 478 17.80 18.97 1.95
C LEU A 478 17.44 17.75 2.81
N ALA A 479 17.10 17.96 4.08
CA ALA A 479 16.66 16.91 5.01
C ALA A 479 15.40 16.16 4.53
N SER A 480 14.58 16.78 3.68
CA SER A 480 13.37 16.16 3.11
C SER A 480 13.67 15.09 2.04
N PHE A 481 14.88 15.07 1.47
CA PHE A 481 15.25 14.11 0.44
C PHE A 481 15.76 12.80 1.06
N PRO A 482 15.61 11.64 0.38
CA PRO A 482 16.13 10.36 0.87
C PRO A 482 17.63 10.42 1.21
N SER A 483 18.03 9.71 2.27
CA SER A 483 19.43 9.68 2.74
C SER A 483 20.42 9.23 1.64
N SER A 484 19.99 8.34 0.75
CA SER A 484 20.76 7.88 -0.41
C SER A 484 21.06 8.99 -1.42
N PHE A 485 20.14 9.95 -1.59
CA PHE A 485 20.33 11.13 -2.44
C PHE A 485 21.27 12.13 -1.76
N GLN A 486 21.04 12.43 -0.47
CA GLN A 486 21.88 13.36 0.29
C GLN A 486 23.36 12.94 0.28
N MET A 487 23.64 11.66 0.50
CA MET A 487 25.01 11.11 0.53
C MET A 487 25.71 11.07 -0.83
N GLY A 488 24.96 11.10 -1.95
CA GLY A 488 25.49 10.97 -3.30
C GLY A 488 25.97 9.54 -3.66
N MET A 489 26.03 9.25 -4.96
CA MET A 489 26.38 7.91 -5.46
C MET A 489 27.88 7.59 -5.43
N ALA A 490 28.76 8.59 -5.29
CA ALA A 490 30.22 8.40 -5.28
C ALA A 490 30.72 7.52 -4.12
N ARG A 491 30.08 7.58 -2.95
CA ARG A 491 30.38 6.67 -1.82
C ARG A 491 29.77 5.29 -2.00
N ARG A 492 28.64 5.20 -2.70
CA ARG A 492 27.89 3.96 -2.96
C ARG A 492 28.55 3.10 -4.05
N GLY A 493 29.23 3.70 -5.03
CA GLY A 493 30.00 2.99 -6.04
C GLY A 493 31.09 2.08 -5.44
N ARG A 494 31.76 2.51 -4.35
CA ARG A 494 32.73 1.65 -3.62
C ARG A 494 32.10 0.44 -2.92
N ILE A 495 30.80 0.44 -2.70
CA ILE A 495 30.05 -0.61 -2.01
C ILE A 495 29.33 -1.52 -3.02
N LEU A 496 28.94 -0.98 -4.17
CA LEU A 496 28.18 -1.68 -5.21
C LEU A 496 29.05 -2.32 -6.30
N GLY A 497 30.36 -2.01 -6.34
CA GLY A 497 31.28 -2.46 -7.39
C GLY A 497 31.47 -1.37 -8.43
#